data_AF-A0A1G1KAE6-F1
#
_entry.id   AF-A0A1G1KAE6-F1
#
_cell.length_a   1.000
_cell.length_b   1.000
_cell.length_c   1.000
_cell.angle_alpha   90.00
_cell.angle_beta   90.00
_cell.angle_gamma   90.00
#
_symmetry.space_group_name_H-M   'P 1'
#
loop_
_entity.id
_entity.type
_entity.pdbx_description
1 polymer ?
#
loop_
_entity_poly.entity_id
_entity_poly.type
_entity_poly.pdbx_seq_one_letter_code
_entity_poly.pdbx_strand_id
1 'polypeptide(L)'
;MNGMSGQRQSSFWRGFLLVLIPIVLLGAGLVLFFMGPLSQTTAHPYQVERFSGPVELYSSQTKTWEKVLFKTYHDVVFHRGDRIRTGKGADIDLKIPGLVNLRIKPESELEVTTKQNDSTLGLKLVRGSILGMTRDEFKDLELAVETSRLRASFRKALFLVEGSEKAWSSVGVLEGSAEVRPFGSEEPLAVKELESIMFTENERELPMPKRLTYQEWRALNEVRDLVFATKKEIEEQYDMRKDAGTLFRHVIDEGTFFTPNSGYANRKFYKDELGTVTLRIDYDVYPQNSFSGLYLKTRDLDLSKFKRLSFQLKSDPARPAPAVIRIEVKENLTTVRGFAVKPITNEWRLYSFDFMAQKATPVSEIVFVIENTRVGAFNTKGAVYLKDISIEPIASNGDAE
;
A
#
# COMPACT_ATOMS: atom_id res chain seq x y z
N MET A 1 40.16 -66.65 -47.09
CA MET A 1 39.50 -65.35 -46.74
C MET A 1 38.52 -65.62 -45.62
N ASN A 2 38.50 -64.75 -44.60
CA ASN A 2 37.66 -64.79 -43.39
C ASN A 2 37.99 -65.93 -42.42
N GLY A 3 38.06 -65.75 -41.10
CA GLY A 3 37.80 -64.62 -40.23
C GLY A 3 38.07 -65.04 -38.77
N MET A 4 37.75 -64.17 -37.83
CA MET A 4 37.72 -64.39 -36.37
C MET A 4 39.05 -64.24 -35.62
N SER A 5 39.47 -62.99 -35.42
CA SER A 5 40.23 -62.58 -34.25
C SER A 5 39.64 -61.27 -33.71
N GLY A 6 38.56 -61.36 -32.95
CA GLY A 6 37.86 -60.15 -32.50
C GLY A 6 36.85 -60.43 -31.40
N GLN A 7 37.23 -61.15 -30.34
CA GLN A 7 36.28 -61.38 -29.24
C GLN A 7 36.95 -61.71 -27.91
N ARG A 8 37.93 -60.91 -27.45
CA ARG A 8 38.44 -61.02 -26.07
C ARG A 8 38.79 -59.71 -25.37
N GLN A 9 38.52 -58.55 -25.96
CA GLN A 9 38.73 -57.25 -25.30
C GLN A 9 37.46 -56.60 -24.73
N SER A 10 36.25 -57.13 -24.98
CA SER A 10 35.02 -56.44 -24.59
C SER A 10 34.52 -56.74 -23.17
N SER A 11 35.03 -57.76 -22.47
CA SER A 11 34.52 -58.09 -21.11
C SER A 11 35.17 -57.23 -20.03
N PHE A 12 36.46 -56.89 -20.17
CA PHE A 12 37.17 -56.04 -19.21
C PHE A 12 36.58 -54.62 -19.15
N TRP A 13 36.28 -54.04 -20.32
CA TRP A 13 35.65 -52.73 -20.41
C TRP A 13 34.22 -52.71 -19.82
N ARG A 14 33.46 -53.80 -19.94
CA ARG A 14 32.13 -53.91 -19.32
C ARG A 14 32.20 -53.96 -17.80
N GLY A 15 33.18 -54.69 -17.24
CA GLY A 15 33.41 -54.72 -15.79
C GLY A 15 33.89 -53.37 -15.24
N PHE A 16 34.80 -52.70 -15.94
CA PHE A 16 35.31 -51.38 -15.56
C PHE A 16 34.22 -50.31 -15.59
N LEU A 17 33.39 -50.28 -16.64
CA LEU A 17 32.26 -49.34 -16.74
C LEU A 17 31.20 -49.55 -15.65
N LEU A 18 30.93 -50.80 -15.26
CA LEU A 18 29.97 -51.11 -14.18
C LEU A 18 30.39 -50.57 -12.81
N VAL A 19 31.69 -50.39 -12.56
CA VAL A 19 32.22 -49.82 -11.31
C VAL A 19 32.40 -48.31 -11.41
N LEU A 20 32.81 -47.80 -12.58
CA LEU A 20 33.09 -46.37 -12.74
C LEU A 20 31.81 -45.52 -12.75
N ILE A 21 30.73 -46.02 -13.37
CA ILE A 21 29.46 -45.27 -13.50
C ILE A 21 28.85 -44.94 -12.12
N PRO A 22 28.72 -45.89 -11.16
CA PRO A 22 28.25 -45.59 -9.81
C PRO A 22 29.12 -44.57 -9.09
N ILE A 23 30.45 -44.67 -9.20
CA ILE A 23 31.39 -43.74 -8.52
C ILE A 23 31.23 -42.33 -9.06
N VAL A 24 31.10 -42.17 -10.38
CA VAL A 24 30.87 -40.86 -11.01
C VAL A 24 29.49 -40.30 -10.64
N LEU A 25 28.45 -41.13 -10.63
CA LEU A 25 27.11 -40.69 -10.22
C LEU A 25 27.05 -40.29 -8.74
N LEU A 26 27.76 -41.02 -7.87
CA LEU A 26 27.81 -40.74 -6.44
C LEU A 26 28.67 -39.49 -6.17
N GLY A 27 29.76 -39.31 -6.91
CA GLY A 27 30.57 -38.08 -6.89
C GLY A 27 29.79 -36.86 -7.39
N ALA A 28 29.07 -36.97 -8.50
CA ALA A 28 28.21 -35.91 -9.03
C ALA A 28 27.04 -35.60 -8.08
N GLY A 29 26.44 -36.63 -7.47
CA GLY A 29 25.40 -36.50 -6.45
C GLY A 29 25.91 -35.79 -5.20
N LEU A 30 27.12 -36.12 -4.72
CA LEU A 30 27.79 -35.43 -3.61
C LEU A 30 28.09 -33.96 -3.94
N VAL A 31 28.60 -33.68 -5.14
CA VAL A 31 28.86 -32.30 -5.58
C VAL A 31 27.56 -31.51 -5.66
N LEU A 32 26.48 -32.06 -6.25
CA LEU A 32 25.18 -31.39 -6.32
C LEU A 32 24.50 -31.25 -4.94
N PHE A 33 24.69 -32.22 -4.05
CA PHE A 33 24.18 -32.17 -2.67
C PHE A 33 24.90 -31.09 -1.85
N PHE A 34 26.23 -30.99 -1.97
CA PHE A 34 27.02 -29.96 -1.30
C PHE A 34 26.95 -28.59 -1.96
N MET A 35 26.70 -28.52 -3.27
CA MET A 35 26.46 -27.25 -3.96
C MET A 35 25.04 -26.73 -3.77
N GLY A 36 24.11 -27.58 -3.31
CA GLY A 36 22.69 -27.26 -3.21
C GLY A 36 22.10 -26.82 -4.55
N PRO A 37 20.77 -26.65 -4.65
CA PRO A 37 20.26 -25.74 -5.66
C PRO A 37 20.93 -24.38 -5.38
N LEU A 38 21.68 -23.85 -6.34
CA LEU A 38 21.98 -22.43 -6.42
C LEU A 38 20.63 -21.74 -6.54
N SER A 39 19.96 -21.54 -5.42
CA SER A 39 18.83 -20.65 -5.30
C SER A 39 19.40 -19.28 -5.65
N GLN A 40 19.28 -18.92 -6.92
CA GLN A 40 19.54 -17.58 -7.40
C GLN A 40 18.53 -16.69 -6.68
N THR A 41 18.94 -16.14 -5.54
CA THR A 41 18.23 -15.08 -4.87
C THR A 41 18.26 -13.90 -5.82
N THR A 42 17.13 -13.68 -6.51
CA THR A 42 16.92 -12.52 -7.34
C THR A 42 17.04 -11.30 -6.44
N ALA A 43 18.17 -10.58 -6.56
CA ALA A 43 18.30 -9.27 -5.94
C ALA A 43 17.12 -8.42 -6.40
N HIS A 44 16.32 -7.92 -5.46
CA HIS A 44 15.22 -7.03 -5.81
C HIS A 44 15.83 -5.63 -6.06
N PRO A 45 15.84 -5.13 -7.30
CA PRO A 45 16.37 -3.79 -7.56
C PRO A 45 15.45 -2.76 -6.90
N TYR A 46 16.06 -1.73 -6.35
CA TYR A 46 15.35 -0.57 -5.86
C TYR A 46 15.17 0.41 -7.03
N GLN A 47 13.97 0.96 -7.15
CA GLN A 47 13.63 1.96 -8.15
C GLN A 47 13.53 3.31 -7.44
N VAL A 48 14.30 4.29 -7.91
CA VAL A 48 14.10 5.68 -7.50
C VAL A 48 12.89 6.20 -8.27
N GLU A 49 11.75 6.37 -7.60
CA GLU A 49 10.53 6.87 -8.25
C GLU A 49 10.55 8.40 -8.34
N ARG A 50 11.01 9.06 -7.29
CA ARG A 50 11.06 10.52 -7.19
C ARG A 50 12.23 10.92 -6.29
N PHE A 51 12.82 12.07 -6.55
CA PHE A 51 13.60 12.77 -5.54
C PHE A 51 13.46 14.28 -5.74
N SER A 52 13.73 15.03 -4.68
CA SER A 52 13.82 16.48 -4.69
C SER A 52 15.04 16.94 -3.90
N GLY A 53 15.64 18.05 -4.32
CA GLY A 53 16.80 18.63 -3.62
C GLY A 53 18.09 17.80 -3.72
N PRO A 54 19.10 18.12 -2.87
CA PRO A 54 20.38 17.39 -2.84
C PRO A 54 20.23 16.00 -2.22
N VAL A 55 20.34 14.96 -3.05
CA VAL A 55 20.39 13.56 -2.64
C VAL A 55 21.67 12.92 -3.14
N GLU A 56 22.32 12.14 -2.28
CA GLU A 56 23.58 11.46 -2.59
C GLU A 56 23.50 9.98 -2.22
N LEU A 57 24.12 9.14 -3.04
CA LEU A 57 24.23 7.70 -2.86
C LEU A 57 25.70 7.33 -2.62
N TYR A 58 25.94 6.53 -1.60
CA TYR A 58 27.24 5.94 -1.33
C TYR A 58 27.25 4.51 -1.84
N SER A 59 28.21 4.18 -2.70
CA SER A 59 28.47 2.79 -3.09
C SER A 59 29.52 2.18 -2.17
N SER A 60 29.15 1.09 -1.52
CA SER A 60 30.06 0.26 -0.72
C SER A 60 31.16 -0.40 -1.55
N GLN A 61 30.97 -0.54 -2.87
CA GLN A 61 31.93 -1.15 -3.78
C GLN A 61 33.00 -0.16 -4.20
N THR A 62 32.60 1.04 -4.65
CA THR A 62 33.54 2.09 -5.11
C THR A 62 34.04 2.98 -3.98
N LYS A 63 33.37 2.94 -2.81
CA LYS A 63 33.63 3.79 -1.65
C LYS A 63 33.45 5.29 -1.93
N THR A 64 32.62 5.65 -2.91
CA THR A 64 32.36 7.04 -3.31
C THR A 64 30.92 7.45 -3.04
N TRP A 65 30.74 8.74 -2.72
CA TRP A 65 29.44 9.40 -2.73
C TRP A 65 29.20 10.03 -4.10
N GLU A 66 28.03 9.79 -4.67
CA GLU A 66 27.62 10.32 -5.96
C GLU A 66 26.27 11.01 -5.83
N LYS A 67 26.11 12.15 -6.52
CA LYS A 67 24.85 12.88 -6.54
C LYS A 67 23.83 12.15 -7.41
N VAL A 68 22.59 12.07 -6.93
CA VAL A 68 21.48 11.55 -7.72
C VAL A 68 21.13 12.57 -8.80
N LEU A 69 21.13 12.12 -10.06
CA LEU A 69 20.76 12.93 -11.22
C LEU A 69 19.52 12.31 -11.87
N PHE A 70 18.59 13.15 -12.34
CA PHE A 70 17.26 12.75 -12.81
C PHE A 70 17.26 11.70 -13.94
N LYS A 71 18.34 11.62 -14.72
CA LYS A 71 18.43 10.74 -15.89
C LYS A 71 19.07 9.36 -15.61
N THR A 72 19.57 9.12 -14.41
CA THR A 72 20.59 8.07 -14.21
C THR A 72 20.07 6.83 -13.45
N TYR A 73 18.92 6.91 -12.76
CA TYR A 73 18.58 5.91 -11.74
C TYR A 73 17.20 5.28 -11.96
N HIS A 74 17.07 4.55 -13.07
CA HIS A 74 16.07 3.49 -13.19
C HIS A 74 16.79 2.18 -12.83
N ASP A 75 16.32 1.47 -11.81
CA ASP A 75 16.85 0.18 -11.33
C ASP A 75 18.24 0.24 -10.66
N VAL A 76 18.30 0.84 -9.47
CA VAL A 76 19.49 0.83 -8.60
C VAL A 76 19.54 -0.47 -7.80
N VAL A 77 20.57 -1.28 -8.02
CA VAL A 77 20.83 -2.43 -7.17
C VAL A 77 21.66 -1.97 -5.98
N PHE A 78 21.03 -1.82 -4.82
CA PHE A 78 21.75 -1.55 -3.59
C PHE A 78 22.40 -2.83 -3.05
N HIS A 79 23.66 -2.69 -2.67
CA HIS A 79 24.44 -3.71 -1.99
C HIS A 79 24.50 -3.42 -0.49
N ARG A 80 24.86 -4.44 0.29
CA ARG A 80 25.08 -4.28 1.72
C ARG A 80 26.16 -3.23 2.00
N GLY A 81 25.83 -2.25 2.84
CA GLY A 81 26.70 -1.14 3.19
C GLY A 81 26.58 0.07 2.26
N ASP A 82 25.77 -0.01 1.19
CA ASP A 82 25.40 1.17 0.43
C ASP A 82 24.58 2.12 1.30
N ARG A 83 24.71 3.42 1.06
CA ARG A 83 24.03 4.45 1.84
C ARG A 83 23.35 5.47 0.98
N ILE A 84 22.36 6.11 1.57
CA ILE A 84 21.57 7.17 0.95
C ILE A 84 21.52 8.30 1.95
N ARG A 85 21.83 9.53 1.51
CA ARG A 85 21.67 10.72 2.36
C ARG A 85 20.92 11.82 1.63
N THR A 86 20.07 12.51 2.38
CA THR A 86 19.29 13.66 1.92
C THR A 86 19.77 14.92 2.62
N GLY A 87 19.94 16.01 1.87
CA GLY A 87 20.25 17.31 2.44
C GLY A 87 19.02 18.06 2.95
N LYS A 88 19.21 19.36 3.27
CA LYS A 88 18.14 20.24 3.71
C LYS A 88 17.07 20.39 2.62
N GLY A 89 15.81 20.12 2.99
CA GLY A 89 14.66 20.18 2.09
C GLY A 89 14.67 19.12 0.98
N ALA A 90 15.53 18.10 1.06
CA ALA A 90 15.60 17.03 0.07
C ALA A 90 14.80 15.81 0.51
N ASP A 91 14.16 15.12 -0.43
CA ASP A 91 13.53 13.82 -0.20
C ASP A 91 13.82 12.86 -1.36
N ILE A 92 13.72 11.55 -1.09
CA ILE A 92 13.80 10.51 -2.12
C ILE A 92 12.82 9.39 -1.82
N ASP A 93 12.06 9.00 -2.86
CA ASP A 93 11.12 7.90 -2.85
C ASP A 93 11.78 6.69 -3.51
N LEU A 94 11.88 5.61 -2.74
CA LEU A 94 12.43 4.33 -3.16
C LEU A 94 11.33 3.30 -3.19
N LYS A 95 11.31 2.51 -4.26
CA LYS A 95 10.36 1.43 -4.43
C LYS A 95 11.06 0.12 -4.70
N ILE A 96 10.60 -0.91 -4.03
CA ILE A 96 10.84 -2.29 -4.42
C ILE A 96 9.51 -2.80 -4.96
N PRO A 97 9.38 -3.01 -6.28
CA PRO A 97 8.12 -3.39 -6.91
C PRO A 97 7.44 -4.57 -6.20
N GLY A 98 6.14 -4.41 -5.88
CA GLY A 98 5.33 -5.40 -5.16
C GLY A 98 5.59 -5.48 -3.65
N LEU A 99 6.71 -4.94 -3.16
CA LEU A 99 7.21 -5.22 -1.81
C LEU A 99 7.09 -4.02 -0.86
N VAL A 100 7.84 -2.95 -1.13
CA VAL A 100 8.00 -1.83 -0.19
C VAL A 100 8.09 -0.52 -0.95
N ASN A 101 7.41 0.51 -0.44
CA ASN A 101 7.64 1.90 -0.84
C ASN A 101 8.18 2.67 0.37
N LEU A 102 9.27 3.40 0.21
CA LEU A 102 9.91 4.19 1.25
C LEU A 102 10.05 5.63 0.78
N ARG A 103 9.92 6.59 1.70
CA ARG A 103 10.37 7.96 1.50
C ARG A 103 11.37 8.31 2.59
N ILE A 104 12.58 8.66 2.15
CA ILE A 104 13.63 9.18 3.02
C ILE A 104 13.47 10.69 3.06
N LYS A 105 13.24 11.23 4.26
CA LYS A 105 12.90 12.65 4.47
C LYS A 105 14.16 13.52 4.53
N PRO A 106 14.04 14.87 4.58
CA PRO A 106 15.21 15.75 4.69
C PRO A 106 16.15 15.40 5.84
N GLU A 107 17.44 15.68 5.63
CA GLU A 107 18.49 15.51 6.65
C GLU A 107 18.63 14.09 7.22
N SER A 108 18.31 13.09 6.39
CA SER A 108 18.33 11.68 6.78
C SER A 108 19.52 10.94 6.15
N GLU A 109 19.97 9.88 6.83
CA GLU A 109 20.96 8.94 6.30
C GLU A 109 20.50 7.50 6.56
N LEU A 110 20.41 6.71 5.49
CA LEU A 110 19.97 5.32 5.50
C LEU A 110 21.10 4.44 4.98
N GLU A 111 21.37 3.32 5.64
CA GLU A 111 22.31 2.28 5.21
C GLU A 111 21.56 0.98 4.95
N VAL A 112 21.91 0.27 3.87
CA VAL A 112 21.34 -1.05 3.57
C VAL A 112 22.11 -2.12 4.34
N THR A 113 21.44 -2.83 5.25
CA THR A 113 22.10 -3.82 6.13
C THR A 113 21.91 -5.27 5.71
N THR A 114 20.89 -5.55 4.89
CA THR A 114 20.51 -6.89 4.44
C THR A 114 21.68 -7.67 3.83
N LYS A 115 21.81 -8.94 4.21
CA LYS A 115 22.53 -9.95 3.41
C LYS A 115 21.54 -10.56 2.42
N GLN A 116 21.96 -10.71 1.17
CA GLN A 116 21.17 -11.13 -0.01
C GLN A 116 20.45 -12.50 0.09
N ASN A 117 20.47 -13.18 1.25
CA ASN A 117 19.93 -14.51 1.48
C ASN A 117 18.81 -14.58 2.54
N ASP A 118 18.48 -13.47 3.20
CA ASP A 118 17.46 -13.48 4.25
C ASP A 118 16.10 -13.08 3.69
N SER A 119 15.04 -13.71 4.20
CA SER A 119 13.64 -13.31 4.12
C SER A 119 13.37 -11.95 4.79
N THR A 120 14.38 -11.12 4.97
CA THR A 120 14.30 -9.84 5.69
C THR A 120 15.05 -8.78 4.91
N LEU A 121 14.35 -7.73 4.52
CA LEU A 121 14.93 -6.48 4.06
C LEU A 121 15.33 -5.63 5.28
N GLY A 122 16.57 -5.76 5.70
CA GLY A 122 17.22 -4.91 6.69
C GLY A 122 17.72 -3.57 6.15
N LEU A 123 17.30 -2.51 6.82
CA LEU A 123 17.74 -1.13 6.66
C LEU A 123 18.21 -0.60 8.02
N LYS A 124 19.14 0.35 8.01
CA LYS A 124 19.56 1.09 9.20
C LYS A 124 19.42 2.58 8.97
N LEU A 125 18.53 3.21 9.72
CA LEU A 125 18.39 4.65 9.80
C LEU A 125 19.45 5.21 10.76
N VAL A 126 20.50 5.80 10.19
CA VAL A 126 21.58 6.42 10.98
C VAL A 126 21.08 7.69 11.65
N ARG A 127 20.30 8.50 10.92
CA ARG A 127 19.61 9.69 11.42
C ARG A 127 18.47 10.14 10.51
N GLY A 128 17.60 10.99 11.03
CA GLY A 128 16.51 11.64 10.31
C GLY A 128 15.23 10.82 10.41
N SER A 129 14.47 10.72 9.31
CA SER A 129 13.20 10.00 9.28
C SER A 129 12.92 9.31 7.96
N ILE A 130 12.21 8.19 8.05
CA ILE A 130 11.70 7.44 6.91
C ILE A 130 10.21 7.18 7.09
N LEU A 131 9.46 7.43 6.02
CA LEU A 131 8.10 6.92 5.87
C LEU A 131 8.16 5.64 5.07
N GLY A 132 7.31 4.67 5.39
CA GLY A 132 7.29 3.42 4.63
C GLY A 132 5.94 2.74 4.60
N MET A 133 5.74 2.00 3.50
CA MET A 133 4.59 1.15 3.25
C MET A 133 5.07 -0.24 2.87
N THR A 134 4.53 -1.27 3.53
CA THR A 134 4.69 -2.68 3.17
C THR A 134 3.35 -3.24 2.68
N ARG A 135 3.34 -4.03 1.59
CA ARG A 135 2.11 -4.56 0.94
C ARG A 135 1.76 -5.98 1.40
N ASP A 136 0.60 -6.50 0.99
CA ASP A 136 0.13 -7.85 1.33
C ASP A 136 0.91 -8.99 0.68
N GLU A 137 1.56 -8.73 -0.46
CA GLU A 137 2.42 -9.68 -1.21
C GLU A 137 3.70 -10.02 -0.44
N PHE A 138 3.92 -9.32 0.68
CA PHE A 138 5.03 -9.42 1.61
C PHE A 138 4.82 -10.57 2.63
N LYS A 139 4.30 -11.73 2.21
CA LYS A 139 4.03 -12.86 3.12
C LYS A 139 5.31 -13.51 3.66
N ASP A 140 6.34 -13.57 2.82
CA ASP A 140 7.60 -14.27 3.12
C ASP A 140 8.80 -13.33 3.29
N LEU A 141 8.61 -12.02 3.10
CA LEU A 141 9.65 -11.01 3.30
C LEU A 141 9.23 -10.11 4.47
N GLU A 142 10.16 -9.74 5.35
CA GLU A 142 9.96 -8.81 6.46
C GLU A 142 10.81 -7.56 6.26
N LEU A 143 10.30 -6.37 6.57
CA LEU A 143 11.08 -5.14 6.52
C LEU A 143 11.52 -4.84 7.94
N ALA A 144 12.83 -4.84 8.16
CA ALA A 144 13.43 -4.47 9.44
C ALA A 144 14.17 -3.15 9.29
N VAL A 145 13.82 -2.18 10.14
CA VAL A 145 14.50 -0.88 10.22
C VAL A 145 15.18 -0.79 11.57
N GLU A 146 16.50 -0.71 11.56
CA GLU A 146 17.33 -0.47 12.74
C GLU A 146 17.62 1.02 12.89
N THR A 147 17.63 1.52 14.12
CA THR A 147 18.10 2.87 14.46
C THR A 147 19.33 2.78 15.37
N SER A 148 19.65 3.83 16.12
CA SER A 148 20.65 3.78 17.19
C SER A 148 20.15 3.09 18.47
N ARG A 149 18.83 2.90 18.64
CA ARG A 149 18.22 2.43 19.90
C ARG A 149 17.32 1.20 19.76
N LEU A 150 16.80 0.93 18.56
CA LEU A 150 15.84 -0.15 18.36
C LEU A 150 15.97 -0.79 16.98
N ARG A 151 15.35 -1.96 16.84
CA ARG A 151 15.00 -2.58 15.56
C ARG A 151 13.48 -2.70 15.49
N ALA A 152 12.89 -2.18 14.42
CA ALA A 152 11.46 -2.28 14.15
C ALA A 152 11.20 -3.16 12.93
N SER A 153 10.31 -4.12 13.09
CA SER A 153 9.92 -5.09 12.07
C SER A 153 8.49 -4.82 11.63
N PHE A 154 8.28 -4.63 10.32
CA PHE A 154 7.01 -4.20 9.74
C PHE A 154 6.40 -5.26 8.84
N ARG A 155 5.09 -5.47 8.99
CA ARG A 155 4.28 -6.33 8.13
C ARG A 155 2.95 -5.66 7.85
N LYS A 156 2.64 -5.46 6.56
CA LYS A 156 1.38 -4.85 6.10
C LYS A 156 1.08 -3.52 6.82
N ALA A 157 2.11 -2.71 6.94
CA ALA A 157 2.12 -1.52 7.76
C ALA A 157 2.40 -0.25 6.95
N LEU A 158 1.73 0.83 7.34
CA LEU A 158 2.07 2.20 7.01
C LEU A 158 2.72 2.83 8.24
N PHE A 159 3.97 3.27 8.13
CA PHE A 159 4.77 3.61 9.30
C PHE A 159 5.69 4.82 9.07
N LEU A 160 6.15 5.38 10.20
CA LEU A 160 7.23 6.37 10.31
C LEU A 160 8.25 5.80 11.30
N VAL A 161 9.52 5.81 10.89
CA VAL A 161 10.63 5.61 11.82
C VAL A 161 11.45 6.88 11.81
N GLU A 162 11.77 7.38 13.00
CA GLU A 162 12.68 8.50 13.15
C GLU A 162 13.78 8.14 14.13
N GLY A 163 14.94 8.76 13.95
CA GLY A 163 16.08 8.49 14.81
C GLY A 163 17.10 9.61 14.75
N SER A 164 17.75 9.84 15.89
CA SER A 164 19.02 10.56 15.92
C SER A 164 20.17 9.57 16.03
N GLU A 165 21.38 10.04 15.71
CA GLU A 165 22.58 9.20 15.74
C GLU A 165 22.79 8.54 17.10
N LYS A 166 22.36 9.18 18.20
CA LYS A 166 22.59 8.69 19.57
C LYS A 166 21.47 8.96 20.58
N ALA A 167 20.69 10.02 20.43
CA ALA A 167 19.88 10.54 21.54
C ALA A 167 18.52 9.84 21.68
N TRP A 168 17.87 9.49 20.57
CA TRP A 168 16.48 9.03 20.57
C TRP A 168 16.11 8.26 19.30
N SER A 169 15.04 7.47 19.37
CA SER A 169 14.40 6.82 18.22
C SER A 169 12.90 6.70 18.44
N SER A 170 12.10 6.85 17.39
CA SER A 170 10.65 6.72 17.44
C SER A 170 10.14 5.81 16.33
N VAL A 171 9.03 5.13 16.61
CA VAL A 171 8.26 4.37 15.62
C VAL A 171 6.80 4.75 15.77
N GLY A 172 6.15 5.13 14.67
CA GLY A 172 4.71 5.38 14.60
C GLY A 172 4.07 4.52 13.53
N VAL A 173 2.87 3.99 13.81
CA VAL A 173 2.14 3.10 12.90
C VAL A 173 0.76 3.68 12.60
N LEU A 174 0.48 3.94 11.32
CA LEU A 174 -0.80 4.47 10.85
C LEU A 174 -1.78 3.36 10.57
N GLU A 175 -1.30 2.28 9.97
CA GLU A 175 -2.06 1.09 9.62
C GLU A 175 -1.18 -0.15 9.84
N GLY A 176 -1.78 -1.28 10.20
CA GLY A 176 -1.05 -2.52 10.47
C GLY A 176 -0.42 -2.55 11.87
N SER A 177 0.76 -3.15 11.97
CA SER A 177 1.52 -3.22 13.22
C SER A 177 3.02 -3.29 12.99
N ALA A 178 3.78 -2.94 14.02
CA ALA A 178 5.22 -3.13 14.08
C ALA A 178 5.61 -3.91 15.34
N GLU A 179 6.61 -4.78 15.21
CA GLU A 179 7.30 -5.38 16.34
C GLU A 179 8.58 -4.58 16.59
N VAL A 180 8.70 -3.94 17.75
CA VAL A 180 9.82 -3.07 18.11
C VAL A 180 10.66 -3.72 19.20
N ARG A 181 11.92 -4.02 18.90
CA ARG A 181 12.89 -4.57 19.85
C ARG A 181 13.96 -3.53 20.18
N PRO A 182 13.99 -2.97 21.40
CA PRO A 182 15.05 -2.09 21.86
C PRO A 182 16.37 -2.85 21.98
N PHE A 183 17.50 -2.21 21.69
CA PHE A 183 18.80 -2.84 21.91
C PHE A 183 19.05 -3.03 23.41
N GLY A 184 19.41 -4.26 23.79
CA GLY A 184 19.58 -4.66 25.20
C GLY A 184 18.32 -5.21 25.86
N SER A 185 17.18 -5.24 25.16
CA SER A 185 15.96 -5.94 25.58
C SER A 185 15.78 -7.22 24.76
N GLU A 186 15.44 -8.32 25.42
CA GLU A 186 15.03 -9.55 24.73
C GLU A 186 13.55 -9.48 24.30
N GLU A 187 12.73 -8.76 25.06
CA GLU A 187 11.28 -8.68 24.83
C GLU A 187 10.94 -7.66 23.73
N PRO A 188 10.24 -8.11 22.66
CA PRO A 188 9.70 -7.20 21.67
C PRO A 188 8.41 -6.52 22.17
N LEU A 189 8.20 -5.27 21.77
CA LEU A 189 7.01 -4.49 22.03
C LEU A 189 6.18 -4.36 20.75
N ALA A 190 4.89 -4.67 20.84
CA ALA A 190 3.96 -4.52 19.71
C ALA A 190 3.43 -3.08 19.66
N VAL A 191 3.67 -2.39 18.55
CA VAL A 191 3.08 -1.07 18.25
C VAL A 191 1.97 -1.29 17.23
N LYS A 192 0.73 -1.00 17.63
CA LYS A 192 -0.46 -1.26 16.80
C LYS A 192 -0.84 -0.03 15.97
N GLU A 193 -1.84 -0.22 15.12
CA GLU A 193 -2.48 0.85 14.38
C GLU A 193 -2.86 2.03 15.29
N LEU A 194 -2.47 3.24 14.87
CA LEU A 194 -2.64 4.51 15.57
C LEU A 194 -1.89 4.61 16.91
N GLU A 195 -0.78 3.89 17.03
CA GLU A 195 0.15 4.00 18.16
C GLU A 195 1.54 4.48 17.73
N SER A 196 2.26 5.07 18.68
CA SER A 196 3.69 5.34 18.60
C SER A 196 4.41 4.92 19.87
N ILE A 197 5.72 4.70 19.72
CA ILE A 197 6.64 4.48 20.83
C ILE A 197 7.91 5.30 20.57
N MET A 198 8.52 5.83 21.62
CA MET A 198 9.74 6.61 21.55
C MET A 198 10.69 6.17 22.66
N PHE A 199 11.96 6.01 22.31
CA PHE A 199 13.05 5.65 23.20
C PHE A 199 14.03 6.80 23.29
N THR A 200 14.45 7.15 24.50
CA THR A 200 15.45 8.20 24.75
C THR A 200 16.67 7.65 25.50
N GLU A 201 17.78 8.38 25.50
CA GLU A 201 19.04 7.94 26.11
C GLU A 201 18.95 7.62 27.61
N ASN A 202 18.06 8.31 28.33
CA ASN A 202 18.03 8.30 29.79
C ASN A 202 16.87 7.48 30.38
N GLU A 203 16.13 6.74 29.56
CA GLU A 203 15.03 5.90 30.02
C GLU A 203 15.55 4.64 30.72
N ARG A 204 15.19 4.48 31.99
CA ARG A 204 15.51 3.30 32.80
C ARG A 204 14.50 2.17 32.62
N GLU A 205 13.28 2.50 32.21
CA GLU A 205 12.18 1.58 32.03
C GLU A 205 11.77 1.56 30.57
N LEU A 206 11.26 0.42 30.09
CA LEU A 206 10.77 0.29 28.73
C LEU A 206 9.50 1.14 28.54
N PRO A 207 9.48 2.09 27.59
CA PRO A 207 8.29 2.87 27.31
C PRO A 207 7.16 1.98 26.79
N MET A 208 5.93 2.33 27.12
CA MET A 208 4.74 1.68 26.56
C MET A 208 4.28 2.40 25.30
N PRO A 209 3.78 1.68 24.27
CA PRO A 209 3.12 2.31 23.13
C PRO A 209 1.97 3.21 23.60
N LYS A 210 1.89 4.40 23.00
CA LYS A 210 0.84 5.39 23.27
C LYS A 210 0.06 5.67 22.00
N ARG A 211 -1.16 6.18 22.13
CA ARG A 211 -1.93 6.65 20.97
C ARG A 211 -1.25 7.86 20.30
N LEU A 212 -1.32 7.91 18.98
CA LEU A 212 -0.86 9.06 18.21
C LEU A 212 -1.61 10.34 18.61
N THR A 213 -0.86 11.40 18.81
CA THR A 213 -1.37 12.77 18.83
C THR A 213 -1.75 13.20 17.41
N TYR A 214 -2.55 14.27 17.28
CA TYR A 214 -2.90 14.83 15.97
C TYR A 214 -1.65 15.26 15.16
N GLN A 215 -0.63 15.79 15.82
CA GLN A 215 0.61 16.21 15.15
C GLN A 215 1.39 15.00 14.62
N GLU A 216 1.53 13.94 15.43
CA GLU A 216 2.16 12.68 15.01
C GLU A 216 1.37 12.03 13.87
N TRP A 217 0.03 11.96 13.97
CA TRP A 217 -0.83 11.46 12.91
C TRP A 217 -0.66 12.26 11.61
N ARG A 218 -0.59 13.60 11.68
CA ARG A 218 -0.42 14.45 10.50
C ARG A 218 0.92 14.20 9.80
N ALA A 219 2.01 14.09 10.56
CA ALA A 219 3.33 13.79 10.02
C ALA A 219 3.35 12.40 9.35
N LEU A 220 2.68 11.44 9.98
CA LEU A 220 2.59 10.07 9.52
C LEU A 220 1.66 9.90 8.30
N ASN A 221 0.61 10.70 8.18
CA ASN A 221 -0.38 10.62 7.10
C ASN A 221 0.23 10.82 5.69
N GLU A 222 1.37 11.50 5.60
CA GLU A 222 2.14 11.65 4.36
C GLU A 222 2.54 10.29 3.75
N VAL A 223 2.65 9.22 4.56
CA VAL A 223 2.91 7.86 4.06
C VAL A 223 1.88 7.38 3.03
N ARG A 224 0.66 7.92 3.07
CA ARG A 224 -0.41 7.58 2.12
C ARG A 224 -0.12 8.11 0.71
N ASP A 225 0.75 9.10 0.57
CA ASP A 225 1.23 9.58 -0.73
C ASP A 225 2.18 8.57 -1.39
N LEU A 226 2.67 7.57 -0.65
CA LEU A 226 3.48 6.48 -1.19
C LEU A 226 2.64 5.38 -1.84
N VAL A 227 1.30 5.49 -1.82
CA VAL A 227 0.40 4.55 -2.50
C VAL A 227 0.42 4.83 -4.01
N PHE A 228 1.44 4.31 -4.68
CA PHE A 228 1.53 4.38 -6.14
C PHE A 228 0.78 3.22 -6.80
N ALA A 229 -0.23 3.56 -7.59
CA ALA A 229 -0.86 2.62 -8.51
C ALA A 229 -0.01 2.52 -9.79
N THR A 230 0.29 1.31 -10.22
CA THR A 230 0.91 1.05 -11.53
C THR A 230 -0.05 1.42 -12.66
N LYS A 231 0.47 1.69 -13.86
CA LYS A 231 -0.39 1.96 -15.04
C LYS A 231 -1.41 0.85 -15.27
N LYS A 232 -0.98 -0.41 -15.12
CA LYS A 232 -1.84 -1.59 -15.22
C LYS A 232 -2.95 -1.58 -14.17
N GLU A 233 -2.63 -1.31 -12.91
CA GLU A 233 -3.65 -1.19 -11.85
C GLU A 233 -4.63 -0.05 -12.17
N ILE A 234 -4.17 1.09 -12.68
CA ILE A 234 -5.04 2.22 -13.06
C ILE A 234 -6.00 1.81 -14.20
N GLU A 235 -5.49 1.13 -15.23
CA GLU A 235 -6.28 0.63 -16.35
C GLU A 235 -7.34 -0.39 -15.89
N GLU A 236 -6.94 -1.35 -15.04
CA GLU A 236 -7.86 -2.33 -14.45
C GLU A 236 -8.96 -1.65 -13.63
N GLN A 237 -8.63 -0.64 -12.83
CA GLN A 237 -9.60 0.14 -12.07
C GLN A 237 -10.57 0.91 -12.97
N TYR A 238 -10.08 1.45 -14.10
CA TYR A 238 -10.91 2.16 -15.07
C TYR A 238 -11.88 1.22 -15.80
N ASP A 239 -11.45 0.00 -16.12
CA ASP A 239 -12.33 -0.99 -16.74
C ASP A 239 -13.38 -1.51 -15.76
N MET A 240 -13.00 -1.85 -14.52
CA MET A 240 -13.95 -2.25 -13.49
C MET A 240 -15.01 -1.17 -13.20
N ARG A 241 -14.61 0.11 -13.21
CA ARG A 241 -15.53 1.24 -13.00
C ARG A 241 -16.77 1.18 -13.90
N LYS A 242 -16.63 0.76 -15.16
CA LYS A 242 -17.72 0.73 -16.15
C LYS A 242 -18.84 -0.25 -15.76
N ASP A 243 -18.49 -1.27 -14.99
CA ASP A 243 -19.39 -2.33 -14.53
C ASP A 243 -19.99 -2.03 -13.13
N ALA A 244 -19.61 -0.92 -12.47
CA ALA A 244 -20.01 -0.62 -11.09
C ALA A 244 -21.48 -0.14 -10.93
N GLY A 245 -22.21 0.00 -12.03
CA GLY A 245 -23.64 0.32 -12.07
C GLY A 245 -24.01 1.31 -13.17
N THR A 246 -25.32 1.52 -13.42
CA THR A 246 -25.79 2.34 -14.54
C THR A 246 -25.41 3.82 -14.43
N LEU A 247 -25.17 4.33 -13.22
CA LEU A 247 -24.69 5.70 -13.02
C LEU A 247 -23.36 5.94 -13.73
N PHE A 248 -22.45 4.96 -13.74
CA PHE A 248 -21.10 5.12 -14.32
C PHE A 248 -21.08 5.29 -15.84
N ARG A 249 -22.20 5.08 -16.52
CA ARG A 249 -22.37 5.45 -17.94
C ARG A 249 -22.40 6.96 -18.15
N HIS A 250 -22.74 7.71 -17.11
CA HIS A 250 -22.79 9.18 -17.11
C HIS A 250 -21.60 9.83 -16.40
N VAL A 251 -20.76 9.04 -15.73
CA VAL A 251 -19.59 9.53 -14.98
C VAL A 251 -18.39 9.67 -15.92
N ILE A 252 -17.89 10.89 -16.04
CA ILE A 252 -16.70 11.18 -16.85
C ILE A 252 -15.42 11.13 -16.02
N ASP A 253 -15.51 11.45 -14.74
CA ASP A 253 -14.36 11.55 -13.83
C ASP A 253 -14.82 11.23 -12.40
N GLU A 254 -13.94 10.59 -11.63
CA GLU A 254 -14.20 10.23 -10.25
C GLU A 254 -12.92 10.23 -9.44
N GLY A 255 -13.03 10.73 -8.22
CA GLY A 255 -11.90 10.84 -7.33
C GLY A 255 -12.34 10.91 -5.89
N THR A 256 -11.36 11.09 -5.01
CA THR A 256 -11.60 11.31 -3.60
C THR A 256 -11.32 12.75 -3.23
N PHE A 257 -11.90 13.18 -2.12
CA PHE A 257 -11.64 14.48 -1.52
C PHE A 257 -11.64 14.32 0.00
N PHE A 258 -10.96 15.24 0.68
CA PHE A 258 -10.88 15.25 2.14
C PHE A 258 -10.42 16.61 2.64
N THR A 259 -10.68 16.89 3.92
CA THR A 259 -10.13 18.06 4.59
C THR A 259 -8.60 17.97 4.62
N PRO A 260 -7.86 18.93 4.05
CA PRO A 260 -6.40 18.87 4.02
C PRO A 260 -5.82 18.78 5.44
N ASN A 261 -4.89 17.84 5.66
CA ASN A 261 -4.28 17.54 6.96
C ASN A 261 -5.23 17.01 8.05
N SER A 262 -6.49 16.72 7.72
CA SER A 262 -7.51 16.30 8.69
C SER A 262 -8.40 15.18 8.16
N GLY A 263 -8.03 14.56 7.06
CA GLY A 263 -8.76 13.42 6.55
C GLY A 263 -8.01 12.71 5.44
N TYR A 264 -8.56 11.57 5.06
CA TYR A 264 -8.12 10.77 3.94
C TYR A 264 -9.33 10.05 3.34
N ALA A 265 -9.30 9.89 2.03
CA ALA A 265 -10.17 8.97 1.34
C ALA A 265 -9.41 8.31 0.19
N ASN A 266 -9.63 7.01 0.03
CA ASN A 266 -9.21 6.25 -1.12
C ASN A 266 -10.41 5.50 -1.70
N ARG A 267 -10.33 5.18 -2.99
CA ARG A 267 -11.35 4.41 -3.68
C ARG A 267 -10.71 3.31 -4.50
N LYS A 268 -11.30 2.12 -4.42
CA LYS A 268 -10.85 0.95 -5.20
C LYS A 268 -12.03 0.08 -5.61
N PHE A 269 -12.08 -0.26 -6.88
CA PHE A 269 -12.99 -1.25 -7.44
C PHE A 269 -12.41 -2.66 -7.28
N TYR A 270 -13.30 -3.59 -6.96
CA TYR A 270 -13.04 -5.02 -6.88
C TYR A 270 -14.07 -5.74 -7.72
N LYS A 271 -13.67 -6.80 -8.42
CA LYS A 271 -14.55 -7.71 -9.13
C LYS A 271 -14.53 -9.06 -8.41
N ASP A 272 -15.68 -9.53 -7.94
CA ASP A 272 -15.78 -10.84 -7.31
C ASP A 272 -15.82 -11.98 -8.35
N GLU A 273 -15.83 -13.23 -7.87
CA GLU A 273 -15.87 -14.42 -8.72
C GLU A 273 -17.13 -14.50 -9.59
N LEU A 274 -18.21 -13.83 -9.18
CA LEU A 274 -19.47 -13.75 -9.93
C LEU A 274 -19.46 -12.59 -10.95
N GLY A 275 -18.36 -11.84 -11.04
CA GLY A 275 -18.22 -10.69 -11.92
C GLY A 275 -18.87 -9.41 -11.39
N THR A 276 -19.38 -9.41 -10.15
CA THR A 276 -19.98 -8.23 -9.54
C THR A 276 -18.90 -7.25 -9.16
N VAL A 277 -19.01 -6.02 -9.65
CA VAL A 277 -18.09 -4.95 -9.29
C VAL A 277 -18.57 -4.21 -8.04
N THR A 278 -17.68 -4.11 -7.06
CA THR A 278 -17.88 -3.38 -5.82
C THR A 278 -16.89 -2.22 -5.73
N LEU A 279 -17.39 -1.02 -5.45
CA LEU A 279 -16.61 0.16 -5.08
C LEU A 279 -16.36 0.16 -3.56
N ARG A 280 -15.11 0.02 -3.15
CA ARG A 280 -14.68 0.26 -1.76
C ARG A 280 -14.24 1.70 -1.61
N ILE A 281 -14.65 2.33 -0.51
CA ILE A 281 -14.21 3.64 -0.08
C ILE A 281 -13.55 3.47 1.28
N ASP A 282 -12.23 3.62 1.32
CA ASP A 282 -11.51 3.74 2.59
C ASP A 282 -11.56 5.20 3.02
N TYR A 283 -11.84 5.45 4.29
CA TYR A 283 -11.94 6.80 4.83
C TYR A 283 -11.23 6.91 6.17
N ASP A 284 -10.74 8.10 6.45
CA ASP A 284 -10.22 8.54 7.74
C ASP A 284 -10.66 9.99 7.95
N VAL A 285 -11.47 10.25 8.97
CA VAL A 285 -12.03 11.59 9.24
C VAL A 285 -11.65 12.05 10.65
N TYR A 286 -10.41 12.52 10.82
CA TYR A 286 -9.87 12.99 12.09
C TYR A 286 -9.15 14.34 11.95
N PRO A 287 -9.44 15.35 12.80
CA PRO A 287 -10.24 15.33 14.04
C PRO A 287 -11.74 15.57 13.80
N GLN A 288 -12.50 15.90 14.85
CA GLN A 288 -13.91 16.31 14.70
C GLN A 288 -14.05 17.45 13.68
N ASN A 289 -15.17 17.46 12.96
CA ASN A 289 -15.51 18.42 11.88
C ASN A 289 -14.66 18.27 10.62
N SER A 290 -13.88 17.19 10.52
CA SER A 290 -13.31 16.78 9.24
C SER A 290 -14.33 15.99 8.41
N PHE A 291 -14.05 15.95 7.12
CA PHE A 291 -14.79 15.16 6.16
C PHE A 291 -13.84 14.54 5.14
N SER A 292 -14.28 13.42 4.58
CA SER A 292 -13.69 12.82 3.40
C SER A 292 -14.76 12.12 2.58
N GLY A 293 -14.43 11.73 1.36
CA GLY A 293 -15.43 11.15 0.49
C GLY A 293 -14.95 10.92 -0.93
N LEU A 294 -15.92 10.69 -1.81
CA LEU A 294 -15.70 10.59 -3.24
C LEU A 294 -16.64 11.50 -4.01
N TYR A 295 -16.19 11.97 -5.15
CA TYR A 295 -17.01 12.66 -6.12
C TYR A 295 -17.10 11.85 -7.41
N LEU A 296 -18.24 11.98 -8.10
CA LEU A 296 -18.53 11.44 -9.42
C LEU A 296 -18.95 12.62 -10.30
N LYS A 297 -18.07 13.10 -11.18
CA LYS A 297 -18.43 14.14 -12.14
C LYS A 297 -19.22 13.54 -13.29
N THR A 298 -20.32 14.17 -13.63
CA THR A 298 -21.24 13.73 -14.67
C THR A 298 -21.21 14.65 -15.88
N ARG A 299 -21.54 14.12 -17.06
CA ARG A 299 -21.73 14.93 -18.27
C ARG A 299 -23.22 15.24 -18.46
N ASP A 300 -23.63 16.43 -18.01
CA ASP A 300 -24.97 16.98 -18.24
C ASP A 300 -26.12 16.01 -17.87
N LEU A 301 -25.94 15.29 -16.75
CA LEU A 301 -26.96 14.39 -16.23
C LEU A 301 -28.17 15.23 -15.79
N ASP A 302 -29.28 15.12 -16.50
CA ASP A 302 -30.51 15.86 -16.16
C ASP A 302 -31.41 15.03 -15.25
N LEU A 303 -31.54 15.42 -13.98
CA LEU A 303 -32.36 14.68 -13.00
C LEU A 303 -33.82 14.55 -13.40
N SER A 304 -34.35 15.43 -14.25
CA SER A 304 -35.74 15.34 -14.69
C SER A 304 -36.03 14.13 -15.58
N LYS A 305 -34.97 13.45 -16.07
CA LYS A 305 -35.08 12.22 -16.87
C LYS A 305 -34.97 10.95 -16.03
N PHE A 306 -34.67 11.07 -14.74
CA PHE A 306 -34.43 9.95 -13.85
C PHE A 306 -35.37 10.02 -12.65
N LYS A 307 -35.88 8.87 -12.26
CA LYS A 307 -36.75 8.73 -11.10
C LYS A 307 -35.95 8.70 -9.81
N ARG A 308 -34.88 7.89 -9.77
CA ARG A 308 -34.16 7.62 -8.51
C ARG A 308 -32.69 7.24 -8.70
N LEU A 309 -31.93 7.43 -7.62
CA LEU A 309 -30.63 6.84 -7.36
C LEU A 309 -30.81 5.64 -6.43
N SER A 310 -30.15 4.51 -6.71
CA SER A 310 -30.11 3.35 -5.82
C SER A 310 -28.74 2.70 -5.79
N PHE A 311 -28.37 2.12 -4.66
CA PHE A 311 -27.15 1.31 -4.52
C PHE A 311 -27.26 0.40 -3.31
N GLN A 312 -26.53 -0.72 -3.32
CA GLN A 312 -26.32 -1.51 -2.12
C GLN A 312 -25.10 -0.99 -1.37
N LEU A 313 -25.17 -0.91 -0.04
CA LEU A 313 -24.08 -0.46 0.82
C LEU A 313 -23.90 -1.41 2.01
N LYS A 314 -22.64 -1.64 2.40
CA LYS A 314 -22.26 -2.21 3.70
C LYS A 314 -20.99 -1.56 4.24
N SER A 315 -20.76 -1.64 5.55
CA SER A 315 -19.49 -1.30 6.18
C SER A 315 -18.55 -2.50 6.29
N ASP A 316 -17.27 -2.22 6.48
CA ASP A 316 -16.29 -3.23 6.89
C ASP A 316 -16.65 -3.79 8.28
N PRO A 317 -16.69 -5.12 8.47
CA PRO A 317 -16.99 -5.71 9.78
C PRO A 317 -15.85 -5.53 10.79
N ALA A 318 -14.61 -5.30 10.36
CA ALA A 318 -13.46 -5.15 11.24
C ALA A 318 -13.31 -3.73 11.80
N ARG A 319 -14.08 -2.75 11.29
CA ARG A 319 -13.98 -1.34 11.66
C ARG A 319 -15.35 -0.73 11.96
N PRO A 320 -15.45 0.30 12.81
CA PRO A 320 -16.71 0.99 13.07
C PRO A 320 -17.30 1.60 11.80
N ALA A 321 -18.60 1.41 11.59
CA ALA A 321 -19.34 2.04 10.49
C ALA A 321 -19.46 3.55 10.73
N PRO A 322 -19.48 4.38 9.66
CA PRO A 322 -19.76 5.79 9.81
C PRO A 322 -21.23 5.97 10.23
N ALA A 323 -21.50 6.99 11.04
CA ALA A 323 -22.86 7.25 11.54
C ALA A 323 -23.83 7.63 10.41
N VAL A 324 -23.32 8.32 9.39
CA VAL A 324 -24.07 8.77 8.21
C VAL A 324 -23.11 8.93 7.04
N ILE A 325 -23.60 8.64 5.83
CA ILE A 325 -23.01 9.13 4.59
C ILE A 325 -23.99 10.12 3.99
N ARG A 326 -23.56 11.35 3.74
CA ARG A 326 -24.36 12.38 3.08
C ARG A 326 -24.10 12.32 1.59
N ILE A 327 -25.17 12.29 0.79
CA ILE A 327 -25.06 12.36 -0.67
C ILE A 327 -25.42 13.77 -1.08
N GLU A 328 -24.55 14.46 -1.79
CA GLU A 328 -24.82 15.77 -2.38
C GLU A 328 -24.88 15.62 -3.90
N VAL A 329 -26.00 16.03 -4.51
CA VAL A 329 -26.14 16.14 -5.96
C VAL A 329 -25.99 17.62 -6.31
N LYS A 330 -25.03 17.95 -7.18
CA LYS A 330 -24.59 19.33 -7.41
C LYS A 330 -24.68 19.77 -8.87
N GLU A 331 -25.00 21.04 -9.03
CA GLU A 331 -24.88 21.80 -10.27
C GLU A 331 -23.93 22.97 -10.00
N ASN A 332 -22.79 23.04 -10.69
CA ASN A 332 -21.82 24.14 -10.56
C ASN A 332 -21.47 24.48 -9.10
N LEU A 333 -21.10 23.45 -8.32
CA LEU A 333 -20.78 23.52 -6.88
C LEU A 333 -21.97 23.75 -5.94
N THR A 334 -23.17 24.04 -6.45
CA THR A 334 -24.37 24.23 -5.63
C THR A 334 -25.11 22.91 -5.46
N THR A 335 -25.43 22.53 -4.22
CA THR A 335 -26.22 21.33 -3.93
C THR A 335 -27.68 21.54 -4.32
N VAL A 336 -28.13 20.84 -5.37
CA VAL A 336 -29.53 20.87 -5.85
C VAL A 336 -30.41 19.83 -5.15
N ARG A 337 -29.81 18.73 -4.67
CA ARG A 337 -30.46 17.70 -3.83
C ARG A 337 -29.46 17.13 -2.82
N GLY A 338 -29.95 16.76 -1.64
CA GLY A 338 -29.16 16.13 -0.59
C GLY A 338 -29.88 14.94 0.02
N PHE A 339 -29.15 13.86 0.28
CA PHE A 339 -29.68 12.66 0.93
C PHE A 339 -28.81 12.23 2.10
N ALA A 340 -29.37 11.48 3.04
CA ALA A 340 -28.63 10.91 4.17
C ALA A 340 -28.82 9.39 4.21
N VAL A 341 -27.71 8.67 4.19
CA VAL A 341 -27.67 7.21 4.25
C VAL A 341 -27.47 6.79 5.70
N LYS A 342 -28.51 6.19 6.30
CA LYS A 342 -28.50 5.63 7.66
C LYS A 342 -29.66 4.64 7.86
N PRO A 343 -29.54 3.64 8.76
CA PRO A 343 -28.30 3.23 9.44
C PRO A 343 -27.37 2.50 8.48
N ILE A 344 -26.06 2.51 8.74
CA ILE A 344 -25.06 1.75 7.95
C ILE A 344 -24.67 0.52 8.75
N THR A 345 -24.73 -0.66 8.12
CA THR A 345 -24.48 -1.96 8.76
C THR A 345 -23.40 -2.75 8.03
N ASN A 346 -22.87 -3.80 8.66
CA ASN A 346 -21.95 -4.76 8.05
C ASN A 346 -22.62 -5.71 7.03
N GLU A 347 -23.95 -5.71 6.96
CA GLU A 347 -24.75 -6.41 5.94
C GLU A 347 -25.08 -5.51 4.75
N TRP A 348 -25.18 -6.10 3.56
CA TRP A 348 -25.63 -5.42 2.35
C TRP A 348 -27.06 -4.93 2.50
N ARG A 349 -27.27 -3.62 2.31
CA ARG A 349 -28.61 -3.01 2.32
C ARG A 349 -28.80 -2.14 1.09
N LEU A 350 -29.98 -2.25 0.49
CA LEU A 350 -30.40 -1.39 -0.61
C LEU A 350 -30.83 -0.02 -0.05
N TYR A 351 -30.23 1.04 -0.56
CA TYR A 351 -30.66 2.41 -0.35
C TYR A 351 -31.18 2.98 -1.66
N SER A 352 -32.26 3.75 -1.57
CA SER A 352 -32.84 4.36 -2.76
C SER A 352 -33.45 5.72 -2.46
N PHE A 353 -33.21 6.66 -3.36
CA PHE A 353 -33.52 8.07 -3.20
C PHE A 353 -34.15 8.61 -4.48
N ASP A 354 -35.39 9.05 -4.38
CA ASP A 354 -36.10 9.61 -5.53
C ASP A 354 -35.70 11.08 -5.76
N PHE A 355 -35.41 11.46 -7.00
CA PHE A 355 -34.92 12.80 -7.32
C PHE A 355 -36.03 13.87 -7.30
N MET A 356 -37.25 13.47 -7.68
CA MET A 356 -38.44 14.32 -7.74
C MET A 356 -38.20 15.65 -8.50
N ALA A 357 -37.45 15.59 -9.61
CA ALA A 357 -37.17 16.76 -10.44
C ALA A 357 -38.27 16.95 -11.50
N GLN A 358 -39.06 18.02 -11.37
CA GLN A 358 -40.15 18.34 -12.31
C GLN A 358 -39.70 19.17 -13.51
N LYS A 359 -38.51 19.77 -13.45
CA LYS A 359 -37.92 20.61 -14.48
C LYS A 359 -36.49 20.15 -14.73
N ALA A 360 -35.98 20.43 -15.93
CA ALA A 360 -34.59 20.17 -16.28
C ALA A 360 -33.66 20.68 -15.18
N THR A 361 -32.91 19.76 -14.57
CA THR A 361 -32.02 20.03 -13.44
C THR A 361 -30.70 19.34 -13.75
N PRO A 362 -29.77 20.05 -14.42
CA PRO A 362 -28.51 19.46 -14.82
C PRO A 362 -27.63 19.22 -13.58
N VAL A 363 -26.90 18.11 -13.60
CA VAL A 363 -25.98 17.70 -12.55
C VAL A 363 -24.60 17.61 -13.15
N SER A 364 -23.67 18.30 -12.50
CA SER A 364 -22.25 18.24 -12.79
C SER A 364 -21.52 17.25 -11.90
N GLU A 365 -22.05 16.94 -10.71
CA GLU A 365 -21.35 16.14 -9.71
C GLU A 365 -22.30 15.45 -8.71
N ILE A 366 -22.00 14.20 -8.35
CA ILE A 366 -22.60 13.49 -7.21
C ILE A 366 -21.50 13.17 -6.21
N VAL A 367 -21.69 13.55 -4.95
CA VAL A 367 -20.68 13.46 -3.90
C VAL A 367 -21.19 12.56 -2.77
N PHE A 368 -20.35 11.63 -2.31
CA PHE A 368 -20.58 10.86 -1.08
C PHE A 368 -19.66 11.42 -0.01
N VAL A 369 -20.22 12.05 1.02
CA VAL A 369 -19.50 12.71 2.11
C VAL A 369 -19.61 11.85 3.37
N ILE A 370 -18.48 11.48 3.93
CA ILE A 370 -18.32 10.84 5.23
C ILE A 370 -17.85 11.92 6.20
N GLU A 371 -18.60 12.16 7.27
CA GLU A 371 -18.35 13.27 8.18
C GLU A 371 -18.11 12.77 9.61
N ASN A 372 -17.20 13.43 10.31
CA ASN A 372 -16.99 13.24 11.74
C ASN A 372 -17.70 14.33 12.54
N THR A 373 -19.03 14.24 12.62
CA THR A 373 -19.88 15.28 13.26
C THR A 373 -19.90 15.19 14.80
N ARG A 374 -19.75 13.99 15.36
CA ARG A 374 -19.72 13.76 16.82
C ARG A 374 -18.31 13.34 17.22
N VAL A 375 -17.74 13.96 18.25
CA VAL A 375 -16.46 13.54 18.85
C VAL A 375 -16.52 12.04 19.15
N GLY A 376 -15.88 11.24 18.31
CA GLY A 376 -15.55 9.84 18.60
C GLY A 376 -14.06 9.74 18.92
N ALA A 377 -13.70 8.83 19.84
CA ALA A 377 -12.31 8.54 20.18
C ALA A 377 -11.61 7.87 18.99
N PHE A 378 -10.92 8.61 18.11
CA PHE A 378 -10.02 8.14 17.02
C PHE A 378 -10.52 6.97 16.10
N ASN A 379 -11.75 6.50 16.28
CA ASN A 379 -12.42 5.44 15.54
C ASN A 379 -13.17 6.01 14.33
N THR A 380 -12.48 6.91 13.63
CA THR A 380 -13.01 7.71 12.51
C THR A 380 -12.51 7.18 11.16
N LYS A 381 -11.85 6.03 11.21
CA LYS A 381 -11.30 5.34 10.06
C LYS A 381 -12.10 4.06 9.82
N GLY A 382 -12.39 3.79 8.55
CA GLY A 382 -13.16 2.62 8.17
C GLY A 382 -13.13 2.39 6.68
N ALA A 383 -13.93 1.43 6.25
CA ALA A 383 -14.23 1.25 4.85
C ALA A 383 -15.73 0.99 4.68
N VAL A 384 -16.27 1.47 3.57
CA VAL A 384 -17.60 1.10 3.10
C VAL A 384 -17.53 0.57 1.69
N TYR A 385 -18.49 -0.29 1.34
CA TYR A 385 -18.55 -1.00 0.07
C TYR A 385 -19.88 -0.68 -0.59
N LEU A 386 -19.84 -0.23 -1.84
CA LEU A 386 -21.01 0.07 -2.65
C LEU A 386 -21.02 -0.86 -3.87
N LYS A 387 -22.19 -1.36 -4.24
CA LYS A 387 -22.38 -2.05 -5.53
C LYS A 387 -23.74 -1.68 -6.14
N ASP A 388 -23.90 -2.00 -7.42
CA ASP A 388 -25.11 -1.71 -8.19
C ASP A 388 -25.51 -0.23 -8.17
N ILE A 389 -24.53 0.68 -8.30
CA ILE A 389 -24.77 2.14 -8.23
C ILE A 389 -25.53 2.59 -9.48
N SER A 390 -26.84 2.71 -9.34
CA SER A 390 -27.77 2.77 -10.46
C SER A 390 -28.65 4.01 -10.40
N ILE A 391 -28.93 4.56 -11.58
CA ILE A 391 -29.99 5.53 -11.79
C ILE A 391 -31.10 4.89 -12.63
N GLU A 392 -32.35 5.06 -12.23
CA GLU A 392 -33.54 4.54 -12.91
C GLU A 392 -34.14 5.64 -13.79
N PRO A 393 -34.30 5.46 -15.11
CA PRO A 393 -34.97 6.44 -15.96
C PRO A 393 -36.45 6.54 -15.59
N ILE A 394 -37.06 7.70 -15.82
CA ILE A 394 -38.52 7.80 -15.82
C ILE A 394 -39.00 7.02 -17.04
N ALA A 395 -39.91 6.06 -16.86
CA ALA A 395 -40.50 5.33 -17.97
C ALA A 395 -41.07 6.33 -18.98
N SER A 396 -40.54 6.34 -20.20
CA SER A 396 -41.22 7.02 -21.31
C SER A 396 -42.56 6.32 -21.50
N ASN A 397 -43.66 7.07 -21.50
CA ASN A 397 -45.02 6.55 -21.73
C ASN A 397 -45.22 5.98 -23.15
N GLY A 398 -44.20 5.39 -23.79
CA GLY A 398 -44.19 4.96 -25.18
C GLY A 398 -43.79 3.50 -25.41
N ASP A 399 -43.37 2.73 -24.39
CA ASP A 399 -43.02 1.31 -24.54
C ASP A 399 -44.05 0.35 -23.91
N ALA A 400 -45.27 0.85 -23.67
CA ALA A 400 -46.43 0.01 -23.41
C ALA A 400 -47.13 -0.25 -24.76
N GLU A 401 -46.60 -1.18 -25.55
CA GLU A 401 -47.37 -1.92 -26.57
C GLU A 401 -47.98 -3.19 -25.99
#